data_AF-A0A533XK88-F1
#
_entry.id   AF-A0A533XK88-F1
#
_cell.length_a   1.000
_cell.length_b   1.000
_cell.length_c   1.000
_cell.angle_alpha   90.00
_cell.angle_beta   90.00
_cell.angle_gamma   90.00
#
_symmetry.space_group_name_H-M   'P 1'
#
loop_
_entity.id
_entity.type
_entity.pdbx_description
1 polymer ?
#
loop_
_entity_poly.entity_id
_entity_poly.type
_entity_poly.pdbx_seq_one_letter_code
_entity_poly.pdbx_strand_id
1 'polypeptide(L)'
;REEVERLRQEVSTIVVDMHAEATSEKMAMGWYLDGTVSGVFGTHTHVQTADERILPKGTAYLTETGMTGPSESVIGIKKEIAIEKFLTQMPRRFEVASGPCVFSAVLFEVDQTLGKAVSIERIRLQD
;
A
#
# COMPACT_ATOMS: atom_id res chain seq x y z
N ARG A 1 5.38 18.96 -3.99
CA ARG A 1 4.12 19.59 -3.52
C ARG A 1 3.39 20.30 -4.65
N GLU A 2 4.08 20.91 -5.60
CA GLU A 2 3.51 21.52 -6.82
C GLU A 2 2.36 20.71 -7.45
N GLU A 3 2.54 19.41 -7.66
CA GLU A 3 1.47 18.59 -8.26
C GLU A 3 0.22 18.46 -7.38
N VAL A 4 0.40 18.35 -6.06
CA VAL A 4 -0.74 18.34 -5.11
C VAL A 4 -1.45 19.69 -5.11
N GLU A 5 -0.70 20.79 -5.19
CA GLU A 5 -1.25 22.16 -5.27
C GLU A 5 -2.00 22.39 -6.58
N ARG A 6 -1.49 21.86 -7.69
CA ARG A 6 -2.17 21.87 -8.99
C ARG A 6 -3.49 21.10 -8.94
N LEU A 7 -3.46 19.84 -8.49
CA LEU A 7 -4.65 18.98 -8.41
C LEU A 7 -5.72 19.56 -7.46
N ARG A 8 -5.31 20.18 -6.36
CA ARG A 8 -6.22 20.85 -5.40
C ARG A 8 -7.12 21.92 -6.03
N GLN A 9 -6.73 22.49 -7.17
CA GLN A 9 -7.56 23.47 -7.87
C GLN A 9 -8.73 22.84 -8.62
N GLU A 10 -8.66 21.54 -8.90
CA GLU A 10 -9.62 20.80 -9.73
C GLU A 10 -10.41 19.77 -8.91
N VAL A 11 -9.80 19.18 -7.87
CA VAL A 11 -10.39 18.10 -7.08
C VAL A 11 -10.20 18.32 -5.57
N SER A 12 -11.21 17.92 -4.79
CA SER A 12 -11.12 17.91 -3.33
C SER A 12 -10.48 16.63 -2.78
N THR A 13 -10.57 15.53 -3.53
CA THR A 13 -10.07 14.22 -3.12
C THR A 13 -8.79 13.87 -3.87
N ILE A 14 -7.69 13.67 -3.14
CA ILE A 14 -6.39 13.31 -3.72
C ILE A 14 -5.87 12.07 -3.00
N VAL A 15 -5.50 11.04 -3.77
CA VAL A 15 -4.96 9.78 -3.26
C VAL A 15 -3.55 9.60 -3.81
N VAL A 16 -2.63 9.20 -2.95
CA VAL A 16 -1.23 8.94 -3.30
C VAL A 16 -0.91 7.47 -3.06
N ASP A 17 -0.54 6.76 -4.12
CA ASP A 17 0.13 5.46 -4.03
C ASP A 17 1.64 5.68 -3.86
N MET A 18 2.18 5.32 -2.70
CA MET A 18 3.60 5.42 -2.38
C MET A 18 4.29 4.06 -2.60
N HIS A 19 4.68 3.80 -3.85
CA HIS A 19 5.40 2.58 -4.22
C HIS A 19 6.87 2.65 -3.79
N ALA A 20 7.19 2.07 -2.62
CA ALA A 20 8.53 2.14 -2.02
C ALA A 20 8.83 0.92 -1.15
N GLU A 21 10.10 0.67 -0.86
CA GLU A 21 10.54 -0.43 0.01
C GLU A 21 10.59 0.01 1.48
N ALA A 22 11.28 1.12 1.76
CA ALA A 22 11.59 1.52 3.12
C ALA A 22 10.35 2.07 3.85
N THR A 23 9.98 1.44 4.97
CA THR A 23 8.87 1.90 5.81
C THR A 23 9.07 3.33 6.33
N SER A 24 10.32 3.73 6.61
CA SER A 24 10.65 5.11 7.01
C SER A 24 10.32 6.13 5.92
N GLU A 25 10.58 5.82 4.66
CA GLU A 25 10.27 6.70 3.52
C GLU A 25 8.75 6.83 3.34
N LYS A 26 8.02 5.72 3.45
CA LYS A 26 6.55 5.71 3.40
C LYS A 26 5.93 6.52 4.54
N MET A 27 6.41 6.34 5.77
CA MET A 27 5.93 7.11 6.92
C MET A 27 6.25 8.59 6.77
N ALA A 28 7.47 8.93 6.34
CA ALA A 28 7.85 10.31 6.07
C ALA A 28 6.94 10.95 5.01
N MET A 29 6.58 10.23 3.95
CA MET A 29 5.62 10.71 2.95
C MET A 29 4.24 10.97 3.55
N GLY A 30 3.72 10.05 4.36
CA GLY A 30 2.45 10.23 5.07
C GLY A 30 2.45 11.50 5.92
N TRP A 31 3.47 11.69 6.75
CA TRP A 31 3.61 12.90 7.58
C TRP A 31 3.81 14.18 6.77
N TYR A 32 4.54 14.09 5.65
CA TYR A 32 4.82 15.24 4.80
C TYR A 32 3.57 15.75 4.05
N LEU A 33 2.64 14.86 3.73
CA LEU A 33 1.40 15.16 3.01
C LEU A 33 0.16 15.23 3.92
N ASP A 34 0.31 15.07 5.23
CA ASP A 34 -0.82 15.14 6.16
C ASP A 34 -1.56 16.48 6.05
N GLY A 35 -2.86 16.40 5.76
CA GLY A 35 -3.78 17.52 5.56
C GLY A 35 -3.77 18.12 4.16
N THR A 36 -2.84 17.74 3.28
CA THR A 36 -2.82 18.22 1.89
C THR A 36 -3.47 17.24 0.92
N VAL A 37 -3.47 15.94 1.23
CA VAL A 37 -4.14 14.87 0.46
C VAL A 37 -5.14 14.10 1.32
N SER A 38 -6.05 13.37 0.67
CA SER A 38 -7.08 12.58 1.36
C SER A 38 -6.54 11.25 1.87
N GLY A 39 -5.62 10.63 1.14
CA GLY A 39 -5.00 9.36 1.54
C GLY A 39 -3.60 9.16 0.96
N VAL A 40 -2.73 8.52 1.73
CA VAL A 40 -1.40 8.03 1.31
C VAL A 40 -1.30 6.55 1.66
N PHE A 41 -1.23 5.71 0.64
CA PHE A 41 -1.21 4.26 0.80
C PHE A 41 0.05 3.68 0.17
N GLY A 42 0.85 2.98 0.96
CA GLY A 42 2.04 2.33 0.44
C GLY A 42 1.71 1.05 -0.35
N THR A 43 2.58 0.74 -1.31
CA THR A 43 2.62 -0.52 -2.07
C THR A 43 4.07 -1.06 -2.15
N HIS A 44 4.35 -2.09 -2.96
CA HIS A 44 5.65 -2.72 -3.27
C HIS A 44 6.02 -3.98 -2.47
N THR A 45 5.90 -3.98 -1.14
CA THR A 45 6.48 -5.06 -0.31
C THR A 45 5.57 -6.29 -0.19
N HIS A 46 4.35 -6.22 -0.75
CA HIS A 46 3.38 -7.32 -0.88
C HIS A 46 2.82 -7.87 0.44
N VAL A 47 3.25 -7.35 1.59
CA VAL A 47 2.77 -7.76 2.91
C VAL A 47 1.98 -6.62 3.53
N GLN A 48 0.67 -6.79 3.64
CA GLN A 48 -0.23 -5.77 4.21
C GLN A 48 0.15 -5.47 5.66
N THR A 49 0.25 -4.19 6.01
CA THR A 49 0.50 -3.74 7.38
C THR A 49 -0.80 -3.57 8.17
N ALA A 50 -0.69 -3.38 9.49
CA ALA A 50 -1.80 -3.18 10.42
C ALA A 50 -1.69 -1.84 11.15
N ASP A 51 -1.22 -0.82 10.41
CA ASP A 51 -0.99 0.54 10.90
C ASP A 51 -1.92 1.56 10.23
N GLU A 52 -3.04 1.10 9.66
CA GLU A 52 -4.07 1.95 9.10
C GLU A 52 -4.56 2.97 10.13
N ARG A 53 -4.55 4.25 9.74
CA ARG A 53 -4.98 5.33 10.62
C ARG A 53 -5.31 6.58 9.83
N ILE A 54 -6.05 7.47 10.46
CA ILE A 54 -6.17 8.85 10.02
C ILE A 54 -5.10 9.66 10.77
N LEU A 55 -4.29 10.39 10.03
CA LEU A 55 -3.27 11.28 10.57
C LEU A 55 -3.91 12.57 11.15
N PRO A 56 -3.21 13.30 12.03
CA PRO A 56 -3.81 14.41 12.78
C PRO A 56 -4.49 15.50 11.95
N LYS A 57 -4.09 15.73 10.69
CA LYS A 57 -4.70 16.75 9.83
C LYS A 57 -5.72 16.18 8.83
N GLY A 58 -6.05 14.90 8.92
CA GLY A 58 -7.16 14.27 8.22
C GLY A 58 -6.78 13.45 6.98
N THR A 59 -5.52 13.06 6.83
CA THR A 59 -5.08 12.16 5.75
C THR A 59 -5.16 10.71 6.20
N ALA A 60 -5.86 9.85 5.45
CA ALA A 60 -5.80 8.40 5.62
C ALA A 60 -4.41 7.87 5.29
N TYR A 61 -3.91 6.92 6.07
CA TYR A 61 -2.57 6.37 5.90
C TYR A 61 -2.53 4.87 6.14
N LEU A 62 -1.74 4.16 5.32
CA LEU A 62 -1.35 2.75 5.53
C LEU A 62 0.04 2.53 4.93
N THR A 63 0.96 1.89 5.69
CA THR A 63 2.34 1.65 5.20
C THR A 63 2.40 0.65 4.04
N GLU A 64 1.53 -0.36 4.00
CA GLU A 64 1.41 -1.28 2.87
C GLU A 64 -0.02 -1.81 2.78
N THR A 65 -0.65 -1.60 1.63
CA THR A 65 -1.93 -2.20 1.22
C THR A 65 -1.85 -3.73 1.09
N GLY A 66 -0.67 -4.27 0.77
CA GLY A 66 -0.39 -5.67 0.52
C GLY A 66 -0.55 -6.08 -0.94
N MET A 67 -0.51 -7.39 -1.19
CA MET A 67 -0.68 -7.98 -2.51
C MET A 67 -2.08 -8.55 -2.72
N THR A 68 -2.54 -8.53 -3.96
CA THR A 68 -3.60 -9.42 -4.44
C THR A 68 -2.98 -10.49 -5.35
N GLY A 69 -3.01 -11.76 -4.92
CA GLY A 69 -2.31 -12.84 -5.61
C GLY A 69 -2.07 -14.08 -4.75
N PRO A 70 -1.22 -15.02 -5.20
CA PRO A 70 -1.04 -16.32 -4.54
C PRO A 70 -0.60 -16.19 -3.07
N SER A 71 -1.41 -16.67 -2.13
CA SER A 71 -1.12 -16.53 -0.70
C SER A 71 -0.07 -17.52 -0.20
N GLU A 72 -0.01 -18.71 -0.81
CA GLU A 72 0.97 -19.74 -0.46
C GLU A 72 2.26 -19.62 -1.27
N SER A 73 2.84 -18.43 -1.26
CA SER A 73 3.99 -18.05 -2.08
C SER A 73 5.02 -17.26 -1.27
N VAL A 74 6.18 -16.98 -1.87
CA VAL A 74 7.10 -15.96 -1.36
C VAL A 74 6.91 -14.72 -2.22
N ILE A 75 6.13 -13.76 -1.73
CA ILE A 75 5.92 -12.46 -2.41
C ILE A 75 5.33 -12.65 -3.83
N GLY A 76 4.52 -13.70 -4.05
CA GLY A 76 3.91 -14.05 -5.33
C GLY A 76 4.66 -15.10 -6.15
N ILE A 77 5.88 -15.46 -5.74
CA ILE A 77 6.76 -16.42 -6.44
C ILE A 77 6.67 -17.82 -5.81
N LYS A 78 6.82 -18.87 -6.62
CA LYS A 78 6.92 -20.26 -6.15
C LYS A 78 7.95 -20.38 -5.01
N LYS A 79 7.52 -20.96 -3.89
CA LYS A 79 8.29 -21.03 -2.64
C LYS A 79 9.64 -21.69 -2.87
N GLU A 80 9.66 -22.78 -3.63
CA GLU A 80 10.84 -23.61 -3.90
C GLU A 80 11.92 -22.81 -4.64
N ILE A 81 11.51 -22.02 -5.63
CA ILE A 81 12.42 -21.18 -6.43
C ILE A 81 13.05 -20.09 -5.56
N ALA A 82 12.24 -19.41 -4.74
CA ALA A 82 12.72 -18.35 -3.86
C ALA A 82 13.70 -18.92 -2.80
N ILE A 83 13.33 -20.04 -2.16
CA ILE A 83 14.16 -20.73 -1.16
C ILE A 83 15.50 -21.16 -1.78
N GLU A 84 15.47 -21.81 -2.94
CA GLU A 84 16.68 -22.28 -3.62
C GLU A 84 17.60 -21.11 -4.00
N LYS A 85 17.04 -20.00 -4.50
CA LYS A 85 17.81 -18.79 -4.79
C LYS A 85 18.55 -18.27 -3.56
N PHE A 86 17.90 -18.23 -2.40
CA PHE A 86 18.53 -17.76 -1.16
C PHE A 86 19.59 -18.74 -0.63
N LEU A 87 19.34 -20.05 -0.69
CA LEU A 87 20.28 -21.07 -0.21
C LEU A 87 21.54 -21.15 -1.09
N THR A 88 21.36 -21.11 -2.41
CA THR A 88 22.45 -21.30 -3.37
C THR A 88 23.15 -20.00 -3.75
N GLN A 89 22.50 -18.84 -3.53
CA GLN A 89 22.91 -17.53 -4.04
C GLN A 89 23.10 -17.48 -5.56
N MET A 90 22.57 -18.48 -6.28
CA MET A 90 22.65 -18.58 -7.73
C MET A 90 21.41 -17.96 -8.37
N PRO A 91 21.52 -17.37 -9.58
CA PRO A 91 20.36 -16.88 -10.31
C PRO A 91 19.33 -17.99 -10.55
N ARG A 92 18.06 -17.62 -10.40
CA ARG A 92 16.90 -18.46 -10.73
C ARG A 92 15.88 -17.63 -11.47
N ARG A 93 15.21 -18.24 -12.44
CA ARG A 93 14.07 -17.63 -13.12
C ARG A 93 12.89 -17.63 -12.16
N PHE A 94 12.29 -16.47 -11.94
CA PHE A 94 11.08 -16.38 -11.13
C PHE A 94 9.86 -16.88 -11.91
N GLU A 95 9.05 -17.68 -11.22
CA GLU A 95 7.78 -18.19 -11.72
C GLU A 95 6.71 -17.87 -10.68
N VAL A 96 5.57 -17.35 -11.16
CA VAL A 96 4.41 -17.03 -10.31
C VAL A 96 3.88 -18.32 -9.69
N ALA A 97 3.57 -18.28 -8.39
CA ALA A 97 2.93 -19.39 -7.72
C ALA A 97 1.49 -19.59 -8.20
N SER A 98 0.97 -20.81 -8.09
CA SER A 98 -0.45 -21.11 -8.29
C SER A 98 -1.10 -21.49 -6.95
N GLY A 99 -2.43 -21.58 -6.91
CA GLY A 99 -3.18 -21.99 -5.72
C GLY A 99 -4.06 -20.88 -5.15
N PRO A 100 -4.42 -20.95 -3.85
CA PRO A 100 -5.27 -19.95 -3.20
C PRO A 100 -4.70 -18.54 -3.30
N CYS A 101 -5.58 -17.57 -3.44
CA CYS A 101 -5.21 -16.16 -3.48
C CYS A 101 -5.61 -15.44 -2.19
N VAL A 102 -4.88 -14.37 -1.91
CA VAL A 102 -5.30 -13.32 -0.98
C VAL A 102 -5.71 -12.10 -1.81
N PHE A 103 -6.78 -11.43 -1.40
CA PHE A 103 -7.15 -10.11 -1.85
C PHE A 103 -6.87 -9.12 -0.73
N SER A 104 -5.96 -8.17 -0.97
CA SER A 104 -5.61 -7.11 -0.01
C SER A 104 -5.99 -5.76 -0.59
N ALA A 105 -6.71 -4.94 0.17
CA ALA A 105 -7.12 -3.60 -0.21
C ALA A 105 -7.25 -2.70 1.02
N VAL A 106 -7.42 -1.40 0.79
CA VAL A 106 -7.79 -0.44 1.82
C VAL A 106 -9.11 0.21 1.42
N LEU A 107 -10.07 0.24 2.34
CA LEU A 107 -11.32 0.97 2.22
C LEU A 107 -11.20 2.22 3.07
N PHE A 108 -11.50 3.38 2.51
CA PHE A 108 -11.52 4.63 3.26
C PHE A 108 -12.60 5.54 2.71
N GLU A 109 -13.20 6.34 3.59
CA GLU A 109 -14.23 7.30 3.22
C GLU A 109 -13.67 8.71 3.35
N VAL A 110 -14.12 9.60 2.47
CA VAL A 110 -13.66 10.99 2.39
C VAL A 110 -14.85 11.94 2.48
N ASP A 111 -14.75 12.94 3.35
CA ASP A 111 -15.63 14.10 3.31
C ASP A 111 -15.34 14.90 2.04
N GLN A 112 -16.27 14.91 1.09
CA GLN A 112 -16.10 15.53 -0.22
C GLN A 112 -15.96 17.07 -0.15
N THR A 113 -16.46 17.70 0.91
CA THR A 113 -16.37 19.15 1.12
C THR A 113 -14.98 19.51 1.64
N LEU A 114 -14.47 18.73 2.60
CA LEU A 114 -13.19 19.01 3.26
C LEU A 114 -11.98 18.36 2.56
N GLY A 115 -12.21 17.34 1.74
CA GLY A 115 -11.17 16.51 1.13
C GLY A 115 -10.42 15.63 2.13
N LYS A 116 -11.00 15.38 3.31
CA LYS A 116 -10.36 14.68 4.43
C LYS A 116 -10.96 13.29 4.64
N ALA A 117 -10.13 12.34 5.03
CA ALA A 117 -10.59 11.01 5.39
C ALA A 117 -11.41 11.05 6.69
N VAL A 118 -12.50 10.27 6.73
CA VAL A 118 -13.37 10.12 7.91
C VAL A 118 -13.32 8.72 8.51
N SER A 119 -13.00 7.71 7.69
CA SER A 119 -12.80 6.33 8.13
C SER A 119 -11.73 5.66 7.27
N ILE A 120 -11.10 4.61 7.81
CA ILE A 120 -10.16 3.75 7.12
C ILE A 120 -10.25 2.33 7.69
N GLU A 121 -10.28 1.33 6.82
CA GLU A 121 -10.30 -0.09 7.15
C GLU A 121 -9.42 -0.87 6.16
N ARG A 122 -8.62 -1.78 6.69
CA ARG A 122 -7.84 -2.75 5.92
C ARG A 122 -8.72 -3.94 5.54
N ILE A 123 -8.82 -4.22 4.24
CA ILE A 123 -9.51 -5.40 3.71
C ILE A 123 -8.47 -6.48 3.43
N ARG A 124 -8.70 -7.68 3.97
CA ARG A 124 -7.92 -8.88 3.65
C ARG A 124 -8.83 -10.08 3.57
N LEU A 125 -9.04 -10.58 2.36
CA LEU A 125 -9.86 -11.76 2.08
C LEU A 125 -8.94 -12.88 1.57
N GLN A 126 -9.22 -14.12 1.98
CA GLN A 126 -8.46 -15.28 1.55
C GLN A 126 -9.44 -16.30 0.98
N ASP A 127 -9.11 -16.84 -0.19
CA ASP A 127 -9.86 -17.92 -0.84
C ASP A 127 -9.81 -19.23 -0.03
#